data_AF-Q07GQ1-F1
#
_entry.id   AF-Q07GQ1-F1
#
_cell.length_a   1.000
_cell.length_b   1.000
_cell.length_c   1.000
_cell.angle_alpha   90.00
_cell.angle_beta   90.00
_cell.angle_gamma   90.00
#
_symmetry.space_group_name_H-M   'P 1'
#
loop_
_entity.id
_entity.type
_entity.pdbx_description
1 polymer ?
#
loop_
_entity_poly.entity_id
_entity_poly.type
_entity_poly.pdbx_seq_one_letter_code
_entity_poly.pdbx_strand_id
1 'polypeptide(L)'
;MPYSTNPKAQHVWNKARPVKGKNPNLYRRDAQGNVIYKPAYNRDSAMGWQVDHVWPRSKGGSDARKNLQALQTGANKRKSNKTPRLTKVSSRRRQW
;
A
#
# COMPACT_ATOMS: atom_id res chain seq x y z
N MET A 1 -14.83 -5.88 10.18
CA MET A 1 -13.72 -6.71 10.73
C MET A 1 -12.67 -5.81 11.37
N PRO A 2 -12.31 -6.01 12.64
CA PRO A 2 -11.26 -5.25 13.31
C PRO A 2 -9.86 -5.60 12.76
N TYR A 3 -8.91 -4.69 12.90
CA TYR A 3 -7.51 -4.90 12.50
C TYR A 3 -6.89 -6.16 13.15
N SER A 4 -7.27 -6.45 14.40
CA SER A 4 -6.73 -7.56 15.18
C SER A 4 -7.01 -8.93 14.57
N THR A 5 -8.11 -9.10 13.81
CA THR A 5 -8.50 -10.40 13.25
C THR A 5 -8.04 -10.62 11.81
N ASN A 6 -7.41 -9.63 11.18
CA ASN A 6 -6.94 -9.75 9.79
C ASN A 6 -5.40 -9.90 9.71
N PRO A 7 -4.87 -11.12 9.51
CA PRO A 7 -3.43 -11.35 9.43
C PRO A 7 -2.78 -10.65 8.23
N LYS A 8 -3.51 -10.45 7.12
CA LYS A 8 -3.01 -9.67 5.98
C LYS A 8 -2.83 -8.21 6.36
N ALA A 9 -3.80 -7.64 7.08
CA ALA A 9 -3.73 -6.24 7.55
C ALA A 9 -2.54 -6.02 8.49
N GLN A 10 -2.30 -6.95 9.41
CA GLN A 10 -1.13 -6.90 10.31
C GLN A 10 0.18 -6.98 9.54
N HIS A 11 0.27 -7.89 8.57
CA HIS A 11 1.47 -8.04 7.74
C HIS A 11 1.77 -6.75 6.95
N VAL A 12 0.78 -6.19 6.25
CA VAL A 12 1.00 -4.98 5.45
C VAL A 12 1.23 -3.74 6.31
N TRP A 13 0.63 -3.66 7.49
CA TRP A 13 0.92 -2.61 8.46
C TRP A 13 2.39 -2.68 8.89
N ASN A 14 2.86 -3.87 9.24
CA ASN A 14 4.26 -4.11 9.63
C ASN A 14 5.25 -3.78 8.50
N LYS A 15 4.85 -3.99 7.24
CA LYS A 15 5.61 -3.63 6.03
C LYS A 15 5.62 -2.12 5.75
N ALA A 16 4.61 -1.37 6.19
CA ALA A 16 4.53 0.07 5.99
C ALA A 16 5.61 0.82 6.80
N ARG A 17 6.07 1.96 6.28
CA ARG A 17 7.20 2.70 6.88
C ARG A 17 6.75 3.50 8.10
N PRO A 18 7.53 3.56 9.19
CA PRO A 18 7.23 4.48 10.29
C PRO A 18 7.37 5.94 9.84
N VAL A 19 6.60 6.83 10.46
CA VAL A 19 6.68 8.28 10.22
C VAL A 19 7.59 8.91 11.26
N LYS A 20 8.66 9.59 10.81
CA LYS A 20 9.56 10.34 11.71
C LYS A 20 8.76 11.39 12.50
N GLY A 21 8.95 11.43 13.82
CA GLY A 21 8.26 12.38 14.70
C GLY A 21 6.82 12.02 15.07
N LYS A 22 6.32 10.83 14.71
CA LYS A 22 5.03 10.30 15.19
C LYS A 22 5.20 8.92 15.80
N ASN A 23 4.23 8.50 16.62
CA ASN A 23 4.24 7.16 17.20
C ASN A 23 4.13 6.08 16.10
N PRO A 24 5.17 5.25 15.89
CA PRO A 24 5.23 4.27 14.81
C PRO A 24 4.23 3.10 14.95
N ASN A 25 3.67 2.92 16.15
CA ASN A 25 2.64 1.92 16.43
C ASN A 25 1.24 2.40 16.03
N LEU A 26 1.04 3.71 15.91
CA LEU A 26 -0.24 4.34 15.56
C LEU A 26 -0.23 4.91 14.15
N TYR A 27 0.90 5.51 13.74
CA TYR A 27 1.04 6.22 12.48
C TYR A 27 2.13 5.59 11.63
N ARG A 28 1.77 5.26 10.39
CA ARG A 28 2.71 4.80 9.37
C ARG A 28 2.49 5.55 8.07
N ARG A 29 3.40 5.36 7.14
CA ARG A 29 3.36 5.92 5.79
C ARG A 29 3.14 4.80 4.79
N ASP A 30 2.14 4.96 3.94
CA ASP A 30 1.87 4.04 2.84
C ASP A 30 2.94 4.13 1.75
N ALA A 31 2.85 3.26 0.73
CA ALA A 31 3.78 3.23 -0.39
C ALA A 31 3.70 4.48 -1.29
N GLN A 32 2.61 5.24 -1.23
CA GLN A 32 2.41 6.48 -1.98
C GLN A 32 2.82 7.73 -1.20
N GLY A 33 3.28 7.58 0.05
CA GLY A 33 3.71 8.68 0.90
C GLY A 33 2.62 9.27 1.81
N ASN A 34 1.40 8.74 1.78
CA ASN A 34 0.31 9.20 2.64
C ASN A 34 0.44 8.64 4.05
N VAL A 35 -0.02 9.40 5.05
CA VAL A 35 -0.03 8.96 6.44
C VAL A 35 -1.30 8.15 6.71
N ILE A 36 -1.13 6.99 7.34
CA ILE A 36 -2.19 6.07 7.72
C ILE A 36 -2.23 5.87 9.24
N TYR A 37 -3.43 5.71 9.79
CA TYR A 37 -3.67 5.56 11.22
C TYR A 37 -4.18 4.15 11.54
N LYS A 38 -3.47 3.41 12.40
CA LYS A 38 -3.73 1.98 12.67
C LYS A 38 -5.20 1.70 13.04
N PRO A 39 -5.83 2.45 13.97
CA PRO A 39 -7.23 2.24 14.34
C PRO A 39 -8.24 2.61 13.25
N ALA A 40 -7.84 3.41 12.25
CA ALA A 40 -8.68 3.76 11.10
C ALA A 40 -8.65 2.70 9.97
N TYR A 41 -8.37 1.44 10.32
CA TYR A 41 -8.43 0.33 9.38
C TYR A 41 -9.86 0.15 8.83
N ASN A 42 -10.01 0.04 7.50
CA ASN A 42 -11.29 -0.03 6.79
C ASN A 42 -12.23 1.16 7.04
N ARG A 43 -11.68 2.32 7.41
CA ARG A 43 -12.45 3.57 7.51
C ARG A 43 -12.23 4.44 6.28
N ASP A 44 -13.28 5.16 5.90
CA ASP A 44 -13.22 6.19 4.87
C ASP A 44 -12.92 7.55 5.51
N SER A 45 -11.68 7.70 5.98
CA SER A 45 -11.21 8.94 6.61
C SER A 45 -9.89 9.38 5.99
N ALA A 46 -9.48 10.62 6.26
CA ALA A 46 -8.24 11.19 5.73
C ALA A 46 -6.98 10.36 6.06
N MET A 47 -7.00 9.59 7.14
CA MET A 47 -5.92 8.66 7.52
C MET A 47 -6.37 7.19 7.54
N GLY A 48 -7.57 6.92 7.02
CA GLY A 48 -8.11 5.57 6.88
C GLY A 48 -7.32 4.78 5.84
N TRP A 49 -7.23 3.47 6.03
CA TRP A 49 -6.43 2.63 5.16
C TRP A 49 -7.01 1.24 5.01
N GLN A 50 -6.64 0.61 3.90
CA GLN A 50 -7.10 -0.71 3.48
C GLN A 50 -5.93 -1.55 2.97
N VAL A 51 -6.16 -2.86 2.86
CA VAL A 51 -5.21 -3.77 2.21
C VAL A 51 -5.46 -3.72 0.71
N ASP A 52 -4.43 -3.40 -0.05
CA ASP A 52 -4.47 -3.26 -1.50
C ASP A 52 -3.37 -4.11 -2.17
N HIS A 53 -3.58 -4.46 -3.44
CA HIS A 53 -2.61 -5.17 -4.25
C HIS A 53 -1.69 -4.20 -4.97
N VAL A 54 -0.36 -4.34 -4.81
CA VAL A 54 0.63 -3.52 -5.52
C VAL A 54 0.46 -3.72 -7.03
N TRP A 55 0.46 -4.97 -7.49
CA TRP A 55 0.05 -5.38 -8.83
C TRP A 55 -1.36 -5.98 -8.81
N PRO A 56 -2.31 -5.47 -9.61
CA PRO A 56 -3.63 -6.04 -9.70
C PRO A 56 -3.59 -7.42 -10.37
N ARG A 57 -4.55 -8.28 -10.02
CA ARG A 57 -4.70 -9.62 -10.60
C ARG A 57 -4.79 -9.61 -12.13
N SER A 58 -5.44 -8.61 -12.72
CA SER A 58 -5.60 -8.44 -14.17
C SER A 58 -4.28 -8.27 -14.94
N LYS A 59 -3.17 -7.99 -14.25
CA LYS A 59 -1.82 -7.89 -14.84
C LYS A 59 -0.85 -8.94 -14.30
N GLY A 60 -1.35 -10.08 -13.83
CA GLY A 60 -0.53 -11.16 -13.27
C GLY A 60 -0.13 -10.96 -11.81
N GLY A 61 -0.75 -10.04 -11.08
CA GLY A 61 -0.52 -9.85 -9.66
C GLY A 61 -1.04 -11.02 -8.82
N SER A 62 -0.17 -11.60 -7.97
CA SER A 62 -0.54 -12.70 -7.06
C SER A 62 -1.22 -12.19 -5.78
N ASP A 63 -2.04 -12.99 -5.10
CA ASP A 63 -2.54 -12.69 -3.75
C ASP A 63 -1.51 -12.97 -2.64
N ALA A 64 -0.27 -13.27 -3.02
CA ALA A 64 0.81 -13.52 -2.08
C ALA A 64 1.04 -12.28 -1.21
N ARG A 65 1.37 -12.50 0.08
CA ARG A 65 1.60 -11.43 1.07
C ARG A 65 2.60 -10.37 0.58
N LYS A 66 3.59 -10.77 -0.23
CA LYS A 66 4.56 -9.88 -0.89
C LYS A 66 3.92 -8.81 -1.80
N ASN A 67 2.83 -9.13 -2.47
CA ASN A 67 2.11 -8.24 -3.37
C ASN A 67 1.04 -7.40 -2.65
N LEU A 68 0.88 -7.56 -1.34
CA LEU A 68 -0.03 -6.75 -0.54
C LEU A 68 0.69 -5.53 0.03
N GLN A 69 -0.04 -4.43 0.12
CA GLN A 69 0.40 -3.18 0.74
C GLN A 69 -0.74 -2.54 1.54
N ALA A 70 -0.37 -1.75 2.55
CA ALA A 70 -1.30 -0.84 3.19
C ALA A 70 -1.40 0.40 2.31
N LEU A 71 -2.62 0.80 1.95
CA LEU A 71 -2.86 1.99 1.15
C LEU A 71 -3.96 2.83 1.78
N GLN A 72 -3.77 4.15 1.80
CA GLN A 72 -4.78 5.07 2.31
C GLN A 72 -6.08 4.95 1.48
N THR A 73 -7.25 4.97 2.13
CA THR A 73 -8.55 4.72 1.47
C THR A 73 -8.82 5.69 0.32
N GLY A 74 -8.52 6.98 0.51
CA GLY A 74 -8.65 7.99 -0.55
C GLY A 74 -7.71 7.73 -1.73
N ALA A 75 -6.46 7.34 -1.44
CA ALA A 75 -5.47 7.01 -2.45
C ALA A 75 -5.84 5.72 -3.19
N ASN A 76 -6.42 4.73 -2.51
CA ASN A 76 -6.96 3.51 -3.10
C ASN A 76 -8.12 3.81 -4.05
N LYS A 77 -9.08 4.65 -3.63
CA LYS A 77 -10.17 5.13 -4.50
C LYS A 77 -9.66 5.83 -5.76
N ARG A 78 -8.65 6.70 -5.60
CA ARG A 78 -8.01 7.40 -6.73
C ARG A 78 -7.21 6.45 -7.64
N LYS A 79 -6.56 5.44 -7.05
CA LYS A 79 -5.83 4.40 -7.78
C LYS A 79 -6.78 3.57 -8.63
N SER A 80 -7.90 3.10 -8.06
CA SER A 80 -8.86 2.23 -8.75
C SER A 80 -8.10 1.10 -9.48
N ASN A 81 -8.32 0.89 -10.78
CA ASN A 81 -7.60 -0.11 -11.59
C ASN A 81 -6.28 0.38 -12.21
N LYS A 82 -5.79 1.57 -11.84
CA LYS A 82 -4.54 2.12 -12.37
C LYS A 82 -3.35 1.47 -11.67
N THR A 83 -2.48 0.83 -12.44
CA THR A 83 -1.20 0.30 -11.93
C THR A 83 -0.17 1.41 -11.79
N PRO A 84 0.84 1.28 -10.90
CA PRO A 84 2.05 2.08 -11.03
C PRO A 84 2.51 1.94 -12.49
N ARG A 85 2.71 3.08 -13.17
CA ARG A 85 3.25 3.05 -14.53
C ARG A 85 4.60 2.36 -14.43
N LEU A 86 4.74 1.20 -15.06
CA LEU A 86 6.05 0.71 -15.46
C LEU A 86 6.58 1.79 -16.39
N THR A 87 7.39 2.70 -15.87
CA THR A 87 8.32 3.43 -16.73
C THR A 87 9.13 2.34 -17.39
N LYS A 88 8.84 2.06 -18.66
CA LYS A 88 9.74 1.28 -19.51
C LYS A 88 11.08 2.01 -19.40
N VAL A 89 11.99 1.51 -18.58
CA VAL A 89 13.39 1.93 -18.66
C VAL A 89 13.79 1.51 -20.06
N SER A 90 13.87 2.47 -20.98
CA SER A 90 14.41 2.24 -22.30
C SER A 90 15.85 1.80 -22.08
N SER A 91 16.07 0.49 -22.18
CA SER A 91 17.40 -0.08 -22.26
C SER A 91 18.04 0.50 -23.53
N ARG A 92 18.77 1.62 -23.41
CA ARG A 92 19.74 2.04 -24.41
C ARG A 92 20.81 0.95 -24.45
N ARG A 93 20.62 -0.01 -25.37
CA ARG A 93 21.70 -0.91 -25.80
C ARG A 93 22.80 -0.02 -26.35
N ARG A 94 23.92 0.06 -25.63
CA ARG A 94 25.15 0.66 -26.13
C ARG A 94 25.80 -0.41 -27.01
N GLN A 95 25.75 -0.21 -28.32
CA GLN A 95 26.48 -1.03 -29.31
C GLN A 95 27.95 -0.62 -29.29
N TRP A 96 28.84 -1.61 -29.33
CA TRP A 96 30.27 -1.46 -29.60
C TRP A 96 30.50 -1.63 -31.09
#